data_AF-A0A941V4C0-F1
#
_entry.id   AF-A0A941V4C0-F1
#
_cell.length_a   1.000
_cell.length_b   1.000
_cell.length_c   1.000
_cell.angle_alpha   90.00
_cell.angle_beta   90.00
_cell.angle_gamma   90.00
#
_symmetry.space_group_name_H-M   'P 1'
#
loop_
_entity.id
_entity.type
_entity.pdbx_description
1 polymer ?
#
loop_
_entity_poly.entity_id
_entity_poly.type
_entity_poly.pdbx_seq_one_letter_code
_entity_poly.pdbx_strand_id
1 'polypeptide(L)'
;MSPGRFAPRGEPINPLRRDALRLGAGLVAGMALPGLAAAPLIERPIPKSGESLPAVGLGTWQSFDVAGDAAGTASAREVLRLFAAGGGRLVDSSPMYGSAESLVGDLATELGVQGRLFHATKVWTGGREAGIAQRCRYTT
;
A
#
# COMPACT_ATOMS: atom_id res chain seq x y z
N MET A 1 89.18 -2.22 -39.78
CA MET A 1 88.61 -2.06 -38.42
C MET A 1 87.23 -1.45 -38.57
N SER A 2 86.17 -2.23 -38.34
CA SER A 2 84.78 -1.75 -38.31
C SER A 2 84.24 -1.87 -36.89
N PRO A 3 83.47 -0.87 -36.44
CA PRO A 3 82.20 -1.13 -35.77
C PRO A 3 81.12 -0.22 -36.39
N GLY A 4 79.90 -0.66 -36.72
CA GLY A 4 78.98 -1.41 -35.88
C GLY A 4 77.77 -0.49 -35.61
N ARG A 5 76.81 -0.49 -36.54
CA ARG A 5 75.59 0.34 -36.53
C ARG A 5 74.63 -0.22 -35.45
N PHE A 6 74.33 0.56 -34.41
CA PHE A 6 73.39 0.16 -33.34
C PHE A 6 72.04 0.83 -33.58
N ALA A 7 71.00 0.04 -33.81
CA ALA A 7 69.61 0.47 -33.81
C ALA A 7 68.90 -0.19 -32.61
N PRO A 8 68.22 0.55 -31.72
CA PRO A 8 67.42 -0.08 -30.67
C PRO A 8 66.12 -0.64 -31.25
N ARG A 9 65.91 -1.95 -31.03
CA ARG A 9 64.63 -2.64 -31.17
C ARG A 9 63.72 -2.26 -30.01
N GLY A 10 62.58 -1.63 -30.28
CA GLY A 10 61.50 -1.50 -29.31
C GLY A 10 60.63 -2.77 -29.31
N GLU A 11 60.60 -3.47 -28.18
CA GLU A 11 59.71 -4.61 -27.90
C GLU A 11 58.22 -4.23 -28.00
N PRO A 12 57.32 -5.16 -28.38
CA PRO A 12 55.89 -4.92 -28.42
C PRO A 12 55.28 -4.77 -27.03
N ILE A 13 54.43 -3.75 -26.90
CA ILE A 13 53.71 -3.40 -25.68
C ILE A 13 52.65 -4.48 -25.41
N ASN A 14 52.79 -5.24 -24.31
CA ASN A 14 51.87 -6.31 -23.92
C ASN A 14 50.47 -5.73 -23.57
N PRO A 15 49.39 -6.02 -24.34
CA PRO A 15 48.09 -5.36 -24.20
C PRO A 15 47.25 -5.85 -23.00
N LEU A 16 47.70 -6.88 -22.28
CA LEU A 16 46.89 -7.60 -21.29
C LEU A 16 46.54 -6.86 -19.98
N ARG A 17 46.98 -5.61 -19.78
CA ARG A 17 46.63 -4.86 -18.56
C ARG A 17 45.35 -4.02 -18.70
N ARG A 18 44.93 -3.67 -19.91
CA ARG A 18 43.75 -2.79 -20.13
C ARG A 18 42.43 -3.55 -20.28
N ASP A 19 42.47 -4.82 -20.68
CA ASP A 19 41.25 -5.60 -20.94
C ASP A 19 40.65 -6.24 -19.69
N ALA A 20 41.43 -6.41 -18.62
CA ALA A 20 40.95 -7.01 -17.36
C ALA A 20 39.88 -6.15 -16.65
N LEU A 21 39.90 -4.82 -16.83
CA LEU A 21 38.94 -3.92 -16.18
C LEU A 21 37.58 -3.83 -16.91
N ARG A 22 37.48 -4.35 -18.14
CA ARG A 22 36.22 -4.35 -18.91
C ARG A 22 35.35 -5.58 -18.66
N LEU A 23 35.89 -6.62 -18.01
CA LEU A 23 35.15 -7.85 -17.67
C LEU A 23 34.42 -7.79 -16.32
N GLY A 24 34.64 -6.76 -15.50
CA GLY A 24 34.00 -6.62 -14.17
C GLY A 24 32.73 -5.77 -14.12
N ALA A 25 32.46 -4.94 -15.14
CA ALA A 25 31.36 -3.97 -15.11
C ALA A 25 30.00 -4.52 -15.61
N GLY A 26 29.98 -5.72 -16.21
CA GLY A 26 28.78 -6.29 -16.83
C GLY A 26 27.88 -7.12 -15.91
N LEU A 27 28.33 -7.45 -14.70
CA LEU A 27 27.66 -8.44 -13.83
C LEU A 27 26.85 -7.85 -12.68
N VAL A 28 26.67 -6.53 -12.61
CA VAL A 28 25.82 -5.87 -11.60
C VAL A 28 24.48 -5.40 -12.18
N ALA A 29 24.32 -5.36 -13.50
CA ALA A 29 23.09 -4.91 -14.15
C ALA A 29 21.94 -5.95 -14.15
N GLY A 30 22.18 -7.18 -13.68
CA GLY A 30 21.24 -8.29 -13.80
C GLY A 30 20.41 -8.63 -12.55
N MET A 31 20.64 -7.98 -11.40
CA MET A 31 19.93 -8.27 -10.14
C MET A 31 18.87 -7.23 -9.78
N ALA A 32 18.27 -6.58 -10.77
CA ALA A 32 16.94 -6.03 -10.58
C ALA A 32 15.95 -7.19 -10.74
N LEU A 33 15.77 -7.97 -9.66
CA LEU A 33 14.53 -8.74 -9.54
C LEU A 33 13.41 -7.72 -9.71
N PRO A 34 12.51 -7.85 -10.71
CA PRO A 34 11.28 -7.08 -10.67
C PRO A 34 10.64 -7.48 -9.35
N GLY A 35 10.56 -6.53 -8.40
CA GLY A 35 9.81 -6.75 -7.17
C GLY A 35 8.46 -7.27 -7.62
N LEU A 36 8.05 -8.45 -7.12
CA LEU A 36 6.78 -9.05 -7.50
C LEU A 36 5.72 -7.96 -7.36
N ALA A 37 5.24 -7.43 -8.49
CA ALA A 37 4.14 -6.51 -8.47
C ALA A 37 3.00 -7.28 -7.82
N ALA A 38 2.46 -6.73 -6.74
CA ALA A 38 1.31 -7.33 -6.07
C ALA A 38 0.24 -7.58 -7.14
N ALA A 39 -0.28 -8.81 -7.19
CA ALA A 39 -1.36 -9.14 -8.10
C ALA A 39 -2.51 -8.14 -7.91
N PRO A 40 -3.19 -7.72 -8.99
CA PRO A 40 -4.29 -6.78 -8.87
C PRO A 40 -5.36 -7.34 -7.94
N LEU A 41 -5.97 -6.45 -7.14
CA LEU A 41 -7.09 -6.81 -6.26
C LEU A 41 -8.23 -7.37 -7.10
N ILE A 42 -8.87 -8.44 -6.59
CA ILE A 42 -10.15 -8.89 -7.13
C ILE A 42 -11.18 -7.84 -6.75
N GLU A 43 -11.82 -7.24 -7.76
CA GLU A 43 -12.88 -6.27 -7.55
C GLU A 43 -14.23 -6.80 -8.01
N ARG A 44 -15.30 -6.29 -7.40
CA ARG A 44 -16.69 -6.60 -7.75
C ARG A 44 -17.50 -5.33 -7.85
N PRO A 45 -18.34 -5.17 -8.90
CA PRO A 45 -19.23 -4.04 -8.99
C PRO A 45 -20.40 -4.18 -8.01
N ILE A 46 -20.81 -3.08 -7.39
CA ILE A 46 -22.09 -2.99 -6.68
C ILE A 46 -23.21 -3.05 -7.72
N PRO A 47 -24.18 -3.99 -7.66
CA PRO A 47 -25.13 -4.24 -8.74
C PRO A 47 -25.93 -3.02 -9.22
N LYS A 48 -26.27 -2.10 -8.31
CA LYS A 48 -27.12 -0.95 -8.62
C LYS A 48 -26.33 0.28 -9.11
N SER A 49 -25.18 0.58 -8.48
CA SER A 49 -24.38 1.76 -8.83
C SER A 49 -23.30 1.48 -9.88
N GLY A 50 -22.89 0.22 -10.05
CA GLY A 50 -21.74 -0.16 -10.87
C GLY A 50 -20.39 0.20 -10.25
N GLU A 51 -20.35 0.79 -9.06
CA GLU A 51 -19.11 1.15 -8.38
C GLU A 51 -18.28 -0.09 -8.05
N SER A 52 -17.04 -0.11 -8.50
CA SER A 52 -16.11 -1.24 -8.31
C SER A 52 -15.43 -1.14 -6.95
N LEU A 53 -15.62 -2.17 -6.11
CA LEU A 53 -14.98 -2.27 -4.80
C LEU A 53 -14.13 -3.54 -4.70
N PRO A 54 -13.06 -3.54 -3.88
CA PRO A 54 -12.32 -4.76 -3.59
C PRO A 54 -13.27 -5.81 -2.99
N ALA A 55 -13.09 -7.08 -3.38
CA ALA A 55 -13.93 -8.18 -2.93
C ALA A 55 -13.83 -8.44 -1.41
N VAL A 56 -12.77 -7.92 -0.77
CA VAL A 56 -12.54 -7.99 0.68
C VAL A 56 -12.69 -6.60 1.28
N GLY A 57 -13.50 -6.49 2.32
CA GLY A 57 -13.66 -5.28 3.13
C GLY A 57 -13.17 -5.46 4.57
N LEU A 58 -13.15 -4.36 5.32
CA LEU A 58 -12.77 -4.30 6.73
C LEU A 58 -14.02 -4.19 7.61
N GLY A 59 -14.28 -5.21 8.43
CA GLY A 59 -15.31 -5.16 9.46
C GLY A 59 -14.76 -4.58 10.77
N THR A 60 -15.59 -3.82 11.48
CA THR A 60 -15.17 -3.04 12.65
C THR A 60 -15.80 -3.48 13.98
N TRP A 61 -16.67 -4.50 13.95
CA TRP A 61 -17.32 -5.01 15.15
C TRP A 61 -16.30 -5.61 16.14
N GLN A 62 -16.36 -5.16 17.41
CA GLN A 62 -15.45 -5.50 18.52
C GLN A 62 -14.01 -5.04 18.34
N SER A 63 -13.40 -5.21 17.17
CA SER A 63 -11.99 -4.90 16.92
C SER A 63 -11.66 -3.40 16.93
N PHE A 64 -12.66 -2.55 16.67
CA PHE A 64 -12.52 -1.09 16.70
C PHE A 64 -13.31 -0.44 17.85
N ASP A 65 -13.93 -1.22 18.73
CA ASP A 65 -14.59 -0.69 19.92
C ASP A 65 -13.61 -0.62 21.10
N VAL A 66 -12.62 0.27 20.99
CA VAL A 66 -11.44 0.33 21.86
C VAL A 66 -11.23 1.72 22.47
N ALA A 67 -12.29 2.51 22.62
CA ALA A 67 -12.22 3.81 23.25
C ALA A 67 -11.59 3.73 24.66
N GLY A 68 -10.60 4.56 24.92
CA GLY A 68 -9.84 4.57 26.18
C GLY A 68 -8.72 3.52 26.25
N ASP A 69 -8.62 2.61 25.28
CA ASP A 69 -7.50 1.69 25.14
C ASP A 69 -6.51 2.22 24.08
N ALA A 70 -5.37 2.75 24.55
CA ALA A 70 -4.32 3.27 23.69
C ALA A 70 -3.67 2.18 22.83
N ALA A 71 -3.53 0.95 23.34
CA ALA A 71 -2.93 -0.15 22.60
C ALA A 71 -3.87 -0.67 21.51
N GLY A 72 -5.16 -0.81 21.85
CA GLY A 72 -6.22 -1.13 20.89
C GLY A 72 -6.32 -0.07 19.79
N THR A 73 -6.30 1.22 20.15
CA THR A 73 -6.32 2.34 19.20
C THR A 73 -5.12 2.31 18.26
N ALA A 74 -3.91 2.09 18.77
CA ALA A 74 -2.71 1.96 17.94
C ALA A 74 -2.79 0.76 16.99
N SER A 75 -3.36 -0.36 17.44
CA SER A 75 -3.56 -1.55 16.62
C SER A 75 -4.59 -1.30 15.51
N ALA A 76 -5.73 -0.67 15.83
CA ALA A 76 -6.75 -0.29 14.87
C ALA A 76 -6.20 0.68 13.80
N ARG A 77 -5.39 1.65 14.22
CA ARG A 77 -4.68 2.58 13.34
C ARG A 77 -3.79 1.85 12.35
N GLU A 78 -2.97 0.92 12.84
CA GLU A 78 -2.05 0.17 11.99
C GLU A 78 -2.79 -0.73 11.01
N VAL A 79 -3.86 -1.40 11.44
CA VAL A 79 -4.74 -2.18 10.56
C VAL A 79 -5.32 -1.31 9.46
N LEU A 80 -5.89 -0.14 9.79
CA LEU A 80 -6.48 0.75 8.81
C LEU A 80 -5.43 1.29 7.82
N ARG A 81 -4.23 1.62 8.32
CA ARG A 81 -3.09 2.06 7.50
C ARG A 81 -2.68 0.99 6.51
N LEU A 82 -2.49 -0.25 6.96
CA LEU A 82 -2.10 -1.38 6.12
C LEU A 82 -3.20 -1.74 5.12
N PHE A 83 -4.46 -1.74 5.56
CA PHE A 83 -5.61 -2.00 4.71
C PHE A 83 -5.69 -1.00 3.55
N ALA A 84 -5.59 0.30 3.84
CA ALA A 84 -5.60 1.34 2.81
C ALA A 84 -4.36 1.28 1.90
N ALA A 85 -3.17 1.03 2.46
CA ALA A 85 -1.93 0.87 1.69
C ALA A 85 -1.98 -0.34 0.74
N GLY A 86 -2.65 -1.42 1.16
CA GLY A 86 -2.92 -2.61 0.34
C GLY A 86 -4.01 -2.42 -0.71
N GLY A 87 -4.60 -1.22 -0.82
CA GLY A 87 -5.66 -0.91 -1.79
C GLY A 87 -7.08 -1.28 -1.34
N GLY A 88 -7.24 -1.67 -0.08
CA GLY A 88 -8.55 -1.86 0.56
C GLY A 88 -9.34 -0.55 0.61
N ARG A 89 -10.66 -0.64 0.38
CA ARG A 89 -11.56 0.54 0.32
C ARG A 89 -12.84 0.37 1.12
N LEU A 90 -13.44 -0.82 1.14
CA LEU A 90 -14.73 -1.05 1.81
C LEU A 90 -14.55 -1.19 3.33
N VAL A 91 -15.15 -0.29 4.11
CA VAL A 91 -15.19 -0.37 5.58
C VAL A 91 -16.63 -0.50 6.06
N ASP A 92 -16.92 -1.60 6.76
CA ASP A 92 -18.22 -1.88 7.36
C ASP A 92 -18.25 -1.46 8.82
N SER A 93 -19.30 -0.72 9.20
CA SER A 93 -19.52 -0.20 10.55
C SER A 93 -20.99 -0.22 10.93
N SER A 94 -21.30 0.23 12.15
CA SER A 94 -22.68 0.34 12.63
C SER A 94 -22.73 1.27 13.84
N PRO A 95 -23.82 2.03 14.03
CA PRO A 95 -24.04 2.83 15.24
C PRO A 95 -24.13 2.00 16.52
N MET A 96 -24.32 0.69 16.39
CA MET A 96 -24.30 -0.24 17.53
C MET A 96 -22.91 -0.76 17.90
N TYR A 97 -21.87 -0.51 17.08
CA TYR A 97 -20.51 -1.03 17.30
C TYR A 97 -19.68 -0.11 18.23
N GLY A 98 -20.32 0.39 19.29
CA GLY A 98 -19.68 1.23 20.29
C GLY A 98 -18.94 2.42 19.67
N SER A 99 -17.65 2.53 19.97
CA SER A 99 -16.77 3.60 19.51
C SER A 99 -16.25 3.46 18.07
N ALA A 100 -16.56 2.36 17.39
CA ALA A 100 -15.94 2.01 16.11
C ALA A 100 -16.18 3.03 14.99
N GLU A 101 -17.39 3.58 14.84
CA GLU A 101 -17.68 4.56 13.78
C GLU A 101 -16.83 5.82 13.93
N SER A 102 -16.83 6.41 15.13
CA SER A 102 -16.06 7.62 15.41
C SER A 102 -14.56 7.36 15.29
N LEU A 103 -14.06 6.26 15.87
CA LEU A 103 -12.65 5.91 15.83
C LEU A 103 -12.14 5.72 14.39
N VAL A 104 -12.90 5.01 13.55
CA VAL A 104 -12.55 4.85 12.13
C VAL A 104 -12.52 6.20 11.43
N GLY A 105 -13.48 7.10 11.69
CA GLY A 105 -13.51 8.44 11.11
C GLY A 105 -12.28 9.28 11.50
N ASP A 106 -11.92 9.26 12.79
CA ASP A 106 -10.77 9.98 13.32
C ASP A 106 -9.47 9.44 12.72
N LEU A 107 -9.28 8.12 12.73
CA LEU A 107 -8.09 7.48 12.18
C LEU A 107 -7.98 7.64 10.66
N ALA A 108 -9.09 7.55 9.93
CA ALA A 108 -9.09 7.75 8.48
C ALA A 108 -8.67 9.19 8.12
N THR A 109 -9.11 10.17 8.91
CA THR A 109 -8.71 11.57 8.78
C THR A 109 -7.25 11.77 9.12
N GLU A 110 -6.79 11.22 10.26
CA GLU A 110 -5.39 11.29 10.70
C GLU A 110 -4.43 10.68 9.68
N LEU A 111 -4.83 9.58 9.04
CA LEU A 111 -4.05 8.89 8.01
C LEU A 111 -4.18 9.52 6.61
N GLY A 112 -5.11 10.46 6.41
CA GLY A 112 -5.37 11.09 5.11
C GLY A 112 -5.97 10.13 4.07
N VAL A 113 -6.69 9.10 4.50
CA VAL A 113 -7.27 8.07 3.62
C VAL A 113 -8.79 8.17 3.45
N GLN A 114 -9.45 9.09 4.15
CA GLN A 114 -10.91 9.25 4.16
C GLN A 114 -11.53 9.34 2.76
N GLY A 115 -10.88 10.05 1.81
CA GLY A 115 -11.39 10.19 0.44
C GLY A 115 -11.27 8.93 -0.43
N ARG A 116 -10.62 7.87 0.08
CA ARG A 116 -10.41 6.59 -0.63
C ARG A 116 -11.30 5.46 -0.11
N LEU A 117 -11.92 5.66 1.04
CA LEU A 117 -12.73 4.64 1.71
C LEU A 117 -14.19 4.73 1.26
N PHE A 118 -14.79 3.57 1.03
CA PHE A 118 -16.21 3.39 0.89
C PHE A 118 -16.78 2.97 2.25
N HIS A 119 -17.57 3.84 2.87
CA HIS A 119 -18.16 3.59 4.18
C HIS A 119 -19.52 2.91 4.05
N ALA A 120 -19.64 1.70 4.57
CA ALA A 120 -20.89 0.98 4.71
C ALA A 120 -21.30 1.01 6.20
N THR A 121 -22.20 1.93 6.57
CA THR A 121 -22.82 1.91 7.90
C THR A 121 -24.27 1.42 7.82
N LYS A 122 -24.85 1.18 8.99
CA LYS A 122 -26.18 0.60 9.18
C LYS A 122 -27.09 1.61 9.88
N VAL A 123 -28.39 1.31 9.88
CA VAL A 123 -29.37 2.00 10.71
C VAL A 123 -29.77 1.03 11.82
N TRP A 124 -29.58 1.43 13.07
CA TRP A 124 -29.86 0.60 14.24
C TRP A 124 -30.79 1.34 15.20
N THR A 125 -32.05 1.45 14.78
CA THR A 125 -33.14 2.02 15.58
C THR A 125 -34.47 1.42 15.16
N GLY A 126 -35.42 1.38 16.08
CA GLY A 126 -36.78 0.95 15.80
C GLY A 126 -37.60 2.07 15.15
N GLY A 127 -38.47 1.71 14.22
CA GLY A 127 -39.42 2.64 13.60
C GLY A 127 -38.89 3.38 12.37
N ARG A 128 -39.77 3.59 11.38
CA ARG A 128 -39.42 4.17 10.08
C ARG A 128 -38.87 5.58 10.20
N GLU A 129 -39.53 6.45 10.96
CA GLU A 129 -39.13 7.87 11.09
C GLU A 129 -37.77 8.01 11.77
N ALA A 130 -37.56 7.30 12.87
CA ALA A 130 -36.27 7.27 13.57
C ALA A 130 -35.16 6.72 12.64
N GLY A 131 -35.45 5.68 11.85
CA GLY A 131 -34.49 5.13 10.90
C GLY A 131 -34.13 6.11 9.78
N ILE A 132 -35.10 6.85 9.26
CA ILE A 132 -34.86 7.93 8.29
C ILE A 132 -34.04 9.04 8.93
N ALA A 133 -34.39 9.46 10.15
CA ALA A 133 -33.66 10.49 10.88
C ALA A 133 -32.19 10.09 11.13
N GLN A 134 -31.93 8.84 11.50
CA GLN A 134 -30.57 8.32 11.68
C GLN A 134 -29.80 8.29 10.36
N ARG A 135 -30.40 7.79 9.26
CA ARG A 135 -29.76 7.80 7.94
C ARG A 135 -29.39 9.21 7.48
N CYS A 136 -30.29 10.18 7.69
CA CYS A 136 -30.07 11.58 7.31
C CYS A 136 -28.93 12.26 8.09
N ARG A 137 -28.46 11.71 9.21
CA ARG A 137 -27.25 12.23 9.89
C ARG A 137 -25.97 12.03 9.05
N TYR A 138 -25.97 11.07 8.13
CA TYR A 138 -24.81 10.69 7.33
C TYR A 138 -24.90 11.13 5.87
N THR A 139 -26.07 11.57 5.41
CA THR A 139 -26.30 12.04 4.04
C THR A 139 -26.71 13.51 4.09
N THR A 140 -25.79 14.41 3.76
CA THR A 140 -26.12 15.84 3.54
C THR A 140 -26.71 16.03 2.15
#